data_AF-A0A7S3QNF3-F1
#
_entry.id   AF-A0A7S3QNF3-F1
#
_cell.length_a   1.000
_cell.length_b   1.000
_cell.length_c   1.000
_cell.angle_alpha   90.00
_cell.angle_beta   90.00
_cell.angle_gamma   90.00
#
_symmetry.space_group_name_H-M   'P 1'
#
loop_
_entity.id
_entity.type
_entity.pdbx_description
1 polymer ?
#
loop_
_entity_poly.entity_id
_entity_poly.type
_entity_poly.pdbx_seq_one_letter_code
_entity_poly.pdbx_strand_id
1 'polypeptide(L)'
;MRSLSWFGTTCGSHVSGACTKQASRHTPALRPGSGQPPHPHPLGPPSTQALHPSQPQHASRRLRQRSSIQAVSTDAPSPSAPDSPAPDLVDAHGGHMSEEYLLSAPLHELMEAAAHKRDQAFGRVITFSPKVFVPLTRLCRDTCSYCTFALPPTQGRRAYMTIDEVLEVARQGAEQGCTEVLLTLGDKPEMRWPEAAAELQAMGYRTTLEYVEAASKAILDHTGMMPHINAGVMGEEDLLRLKEVSASQGLMLEGTAPSLMAPGGAHEGCPDKDPAVRLEVLEAAGRAAVPYTSGILLGIGETRAERINALRAIAASAERHNHIQECIVQNFRAKQNTGMAAVPEPPLEELLWSIAVARLLLPTSVAVQAPPNLTPEADDSQSGGSSSESQMALAWRALLAAGINDLGGISPVTRDFVNPEKPWPHLAPLATAMADAGFLLLPRLGVHPRFVGWAGSAHSSYRLGSASSVGADSFEDASEDVTANGRSSSSSSSSSSNGSASASVHMHATGSGAQSQGAQPQSQQQVRQARRQQHLLQQQHLQQQHKATGSS
;
A
#
# COMPACT_ATOMS: atom_id res chain seq x y z
N MET A 1 65.96 4.97 46.33
CA MET A 1 65.51 4.35 45.06
C MET A 1 64.21 5.06 44.66
N ARG A 2 64.10 5.73 43.50
CA ARG A 2 63.69 5.20 42.17
C ARG A 2 62.32 4.47 42.23
N SER A 3 61.30 4.78 41.43
CA SER A 3 61.19 5.64 40.22
C SER A 3 59.74 6.18 40.05
N LEU A 4 59.52 7.47 39.76
CA LEU A 4 59.20 8.09 38.44
C LEU A 4 57.97 7.50 37.69
N SER A 5 57.06 8.25 37.05
CA SER A 5 56.57 9.67 37.10
C SER A 5 55.48 9.82 36.01
N TRP A 6 54.18 10.04 36.26
CA TRP A 6 53.44 11.26 36.66
C TRP A 6 53.33 12.42 35.62
N PHE A 7 52.10 12.61 35.09
CA PHE A 7 51.38 13.87 34.74
C PHE A 7 51.98 14.87 33.70
N GLY A 8 51.22 15.76 33.04
CA GLY A 8 49.75 15.95 32.96
C GLY A 8 49.32 17.44 32.81
N THR A 9 48.13 17.72 32.23
CA THR A 9 47.34 19.01 32.31
C THR A 9 48.00 20.31 31.71
N THR A 10 47.35 21.44 31.35
CA THR A 10 45.95 21.90 31.07
C THR A 10 45.96 23.30 30.40
N CYS A 11 44.89 23.69 29.66
CA CYS A 11 44.49 25.07 29.26
C CYS A 11 45.47 25.88 28.36
N GLY A 12 45.05 26.94 27.63
CA GLY A 12 43.71 27.50 27.33
C GLY A 12 43.79 28.95 26.79
N SER A 13 42.70 29.51 26.23
CA SER A 13 42.52 30.93 25.79
C SER A 13 43.44 31.46 24.65
N HIS A 14 43.15 32.53 23.89
CA HIS A 14 41.87 33.15 23.43
C HIS A 14 42.14 34.19 22.30
N VAL A 15 41.11 34.48 21.48
CA VAL A 15 40.85 35.74 20.71
C VAL A 15 41.78 36.18 19.54
N SER A 16 41.13 36.71 18.50
CA SER A 16 41.65 37.14 17.18
C SER A 16 42.23 38.57 17.14
N GLY A 17 43.06 38.88 16.13
CA GLY A 17 43.49 40.25 15.79
C GLY A 17 44.26 40.34 14.46
N ALA A 18 44.00 41.36 13.61
CA ALA A 18 44.42 41.40 12.21
C ALA A 18 45.63 42.31 11.89
N CYS A 19 46.15 42.20 10.64
CA CYS A 19 46.51 43.30 9.72
C CYS A 19 47.94 43.32 9.08
N THR A 20 48.02 42.78 7.84
CA THR A 20 48.86 43.19 6.67
C THR A 20 50.38 43.44 6.74
N LYS A 21 51.10 42.90 5.74
CA LYS A 21 52.07 43.65 4.91
C LYS A 21 52.29 43.03 3.51
N GLN A 22 52.81 43.85 2.59
CA GLN A 22 53.04 43.66 1.14
C GLN A 22 53.96 42.47 0.78
N ALA A 23 54.00 41.90 -0.44
CA ALA A 23 53.19 41.95 -1.69
C ALA A 23 53.61 40.74 -2.60
N SER A 24 53.47 40.57 -3.94
CA SER A 24 53.31 41.45 -5.13
C SER A 24 52.81 40.69 -6.40
N ARG A 25 52.43 41.46 -7.44
CA ARG A 25 52.68 41.32 -8.92
C ARG A 25 52.96 39.92 -9.53
N HIS A 26 52.44 39.53 -10.70
CA HIS A 26 51.61 40.19 -11.74
C HIS A 26 50.85 39.14 -12.58
N THR A 27 49.72 39.52 -13.20
CA THR A 27 49.08 38.83 -14.34
C THR A 27 49.19 39.68 -15.61
N PRO A 28 48.96 39.10 -16.82
CA PRO A 28 47.69 39.39 -17.51
C PRO A 28 47.09 38.18 -18.25
N ALA A 29 45.95 38.36 -18.92
CA ALA A 29 45.24 37.37 -19.73
C ALA A 29 44.80 37.98 -21.08
N LEU A 30 44.34 37.16 -22.04
CA LEU A 30 43.23 37.44 -22.99
C LEU A 30 42.86 36.22 -23.87
N ARG A 31 41.75 36.31 -24.62
CA ARG A 31 41.11 35.26 -25.48
C ARG A 31 41.26 35.62 -26.98
N PRO A 32 40.54 35.02 -27.98
CA PRO A 32 39.84 33.71 -28.10
C PRO A 32 40.26 32.89 -29.36
N GLY A 33 39.67 31.70 -29.61
CA GLY A 33 39.85 30.97 -30.89
C GLY A 33 38.95 29.72 -31.06
N SER A 34 38.43 29.50 -32.27
CA SER A 34 37.45 28.46 -32.66
C SER A 34 38.07 27.18 -33.26
N GLY A 35 37.38 26.02 -33.15
CA GLY A 35 37.67 24.83 -33.97
C GLY A 35 36.80 23.60 -33.63
N GLN A 36 36.31 22.88 -34.65
CA GLN A 36 35.54 21.61 -34.52
C GLN A 36 36.40 20.39 -34.95
N PRO A 37 36.01 19.14 -34.63
CA PRO A 37 36.85 17.94 -34.77
C PRO A 37 36.66 17.17 -36.10
N PRO A 38 37.58 16.24 -36.45
CA PRO A 38 37.44 15.34 -37.59
C PRO A 38 37.23 13.84 -37.24
N HIS A 39 36.26 13.24 -37.90
CA HIS A 39 36.16 11.82 -38.32
C HIS A 39 36.04 11.83 -39.87
N PRO A 40 35.83 10.72 -40.65
CA PRO A 40 35.61 9.30 -40.30
C PRO A 40 36.38 8.28 -41.22
N HIS A 41 35.92 7.02 -41.23
CA HIS A 41 35.87 6.11 -42.40
C HIS A 41 37.07 5.14 -42.69
N PRO A 42 36.86 4.00 -43.41
CA PRO A 42 36.87 2.67 -42.74
C PRO A 42 37.61 1.56 -43.55
N LEU A 43 37.38 0.27 -43.23
CA LEU A 43 37.43 -0.84 -44.22
C LEU A 43 36.78 -2.14 -43.68
N GLY A 44 36.51 -3.12 -44.55
CA GLY A 44 35.69 -4.33 -44.29
C GLY A 44 36.43 -5.68 -44.27
N PRO A 45 35.70 -6.82 -44.20
CA PRO A 45 36.26 -8.12 -43.77
C PRO A 45 36.34 -9.24 -44.85
N PRO A 46 37.13 -10.29 -44.58
CA PRO A 46 36.95 -11.66 -45.09
C PRO A 46 36.50 -12.63 -43.96
N SER A 47 36.08 -13.89 -44.16
CA SER A 47 35.30 -14.64 -45.17
C SER A 47 35.39 -16.15 -44.79
N THR A 48 34.58 -17.04 -45.38
CA THR A 48 34.25 -18.39 -44.84
C THR A 48 35.08 -19.59 -45.34
N GLN A 49 35.23 -20.63 -44.48
CA GLN A 49 35.24 -22.12 -44.72
C GLN A 49 35.61 -22.82 -43.38
N ALA A 50 35.03 -23.93 -42.87
CA ALA A 50 34.60 -25.25 -43.40
C ALA A 50 35.76 -26.26 -43.63
N LEU A 51 35.70 -27.57 -43.30
CA LEU A 51 34.80 -28.41 -42.47
C LEU A 51 35.46 -29.81 -42.19
N HIS A 52 35.20 -30.46 -41.04
CA HIS A 52 35.39 -31.92 -40.76
C HIS A 52 36.83 -32.52 -40.84
N PRO A 53 37.06 -33.82 -40.49
CA PRO A 53 36.67 -34.56 -39.27
C PRO A 53 37.82 -35.41 -38.66
N SER A 54 37.65 -35.96 -37.43
CA SER A 54 38.00 -37.36 -37.04
C SER A 54 37.97 -37.61 -35.51
N GLN A 55 37.54 -38.82 -35.11
CA GLN A 55 37.74 -39.45 -33.78
C GLN A 55 38.84 -40.57 -33.92
N PRO A 56 39.21 -41.45 -32.95
CA PRO A 56 38.59 -41.74 -31.64
C PRO A 56 39.54 -42.11 -30.45
N GLN A 57 38.90 -42.54 -29.33
CA GLN A 57 39.33 -43.53 -28.31
C GLN A 57 39.88 -43.09 -26.93
N HIS A 58 39.07 -43.42 -25.91
CA HIS A 58 39.41 -43.97 -24.57
C HIS A 58 40.36 -43.18 -23.62
N ALA A 59 40.26 -43.25 -22.29
CA ALA A 59 39.48 -44.09 -21.35
C ALA A 59 39.34 -43.33 -19.99
N SER A 60 38.66 -43.74 -18.92
CA SER A 60 37.52 -44.64 -18.61
C SER A 60 37.39 -44.73 -17.07
N ARG A 61 36.21 -45.12 -16.52
CA ARG A 61 35.88 -45.37 -15.08
C ARG A 61 35.54 -44.11 -14.24
N ARG A 62 34.73 -44.15 -13.16
CA ARG A 62 33.72 -45.09 -12.55
C ARG A 62 32.98 -44.33 -11.42
N LEU A 63 31.82 -44.70 -10.87
CA LEU A 63 30.72 -45.64 -11.16
C LEU A 63 29.50 -45.19 -10.31
N ARG A 64 28.26 -45.31 -10.78
CA ARG A 64 27.06 -45.56 -9.94
C ARG A 64 25.93 -46.19 -10.77
N GLN A 65 25.16 -47.09 -10.15
CA GLN A 65 23.93 -47.73 -10.68
C GLN A 65 22.72 -46.89 -10.16
N ARG A 66 21.59 -46.70 -10.88
CA ARG A 66 20.54 -47.68 -11.29
C ARG A 66 20.02 -48.50 -10.10
N SER A 67 18.71 -48.65 -9.83
CA SER A 67 17.46 -48.45 -10.60
C SER A 67 16.28 -48.20 -9.62
N SER A 68 15.06 -47.74 -9.97
CA SER A 68 14.51 -47.02 -11.15
C SER A 68 13.00 -46.73 -10.92
N ILE A 69 12.43 -45.68 -11.54
CA ILE A 69 10.97 -45.53 -11.76
C ILE A 69 10.73 -45.33 -13.28
N GLN A 70 9.59 -45.82 -13.80
CA GLN A 70 9.24 -45.74 -15.21
C GLN A 70 8.70 -44.34 -15.58
N ALA A 71 9.16 -43.79 -16.71
CA ALA A 71 8.53 -42.63 -17.31
C ALA A 71 7.25 -43.08 -18.04
N VAL A 72 6.10 -42.54 -17.64
CA VAL A 72 4.85 -42.62 -18.41
C VAL A 72 4.85 -41.47 -19.41
N SER A 73 4.56 -41.74 -20.68
CA SER A 73 4.41 -40.69 -21.69
C SER A 73 3.06 -40.01 -21.52
N THR A 74 3.08 -38.69 -21.32
CA THR A 74 1.89 -37.83 -21.42
C THR A 74 2.24 -36.64 -22.28
N ASP A 75 1.72 -36.62 -23.51
CA ASP A 75 1.82 -35.46 -24.41
C ASP A 75 0.97 -34.31 -23.86
N ALA A 76 1.57 -33.49 -23.00
CA ALA A 76 0.97 -32.26 -22.50
C ALA A 76 1.30 -31.10 -23.47
N PRO A 77 0.31 -30.39 -24.02
CA PRO A 77 0.57 -29.22 -24.86
C PRO A 77 1.19 -28.10 -24.01
N SER A 78 2.17 -27.39 -24.59
CA SER A 78 2.74 -26.20 -23.98
C SER A 78 1.65 -25.13 -23.79
N PRO A 79 1.60 -24.39 -22.67
CA PRO A 79 0.66 -23.30 -22.49
C PRO A 79 0.96 -22.18 -23.50
N SER A 80 0.08 -22.03 -24.49
CA SER A 80 0.04 -20.84 -25.34
C SER A 80 -0.53 -19.66 -24.55
N ALA A 81 -0.07 -18.44 -24.87
CA ALA A 81 -0.66 -17.22 -24.33
C ALA A 81 -2.16 -17.13 -24.67
N PRO A 82 -2.99 -16.45 -23.84
CA PRO A 82 -4.42 -16.36 -24.07
C PRO A 82 -4.76 -15.39 -25.21
N ASP A 83 -4.75 -15.91 -26.44
CA ASP A 83 -5.30 -15.24 -27.63
C ASP A 83 -6.84 -15.17 -27.53
N SER A 84 -7.33 -14.27 -26.69
CA SER A 84 -8.74 -13.85 -26.62
C SER A 84 -8.80 -12.38 -26.20
N PRO A 85 -9.44 -11.48 -26.98
CA PRO A 85 -9.72 -10.14 -26.50
C PRO A 85 -10.61 -10.22 -25.25
N ALA A 86 -10.40 -9.30 -24.30
CA ALA A 86 -11.28 -9.16 -23.14
C ALA A 86 -12.71 -8.83 -23.60
N PRO A 87 -13.76 -9.20 -22.83
CA PRO A 87 -15.14 -8.85 -23.19
C PRO A 87 -15.31 -7.33 -23.36
N ASP A 88 -15.85 -6.91 -24.51
CA ASP A 88 -15.94 -5.49 -24.86
C ASP A 88 -17.03 -4.78 -24.05
N LEU A 89 -16.62 -3.99 -23.06
CA LEU A 89 -17.52 -3.25 -22.18
C LEU A 89 -18.24 -2.10 -22.91
N VAL A 90 -19.55 -2.00 -22.65
CA VAL A 90 -20.46 -1.02 -23.25
C VAL A 90 -20.56 0.29 -22.46
N ASP A 91 -20.76 1.38 -23.19
CA ASP A 91 -20.95 2.74 -22.70
C ASP A 91 -22.40 3.03 -22.25
N ALA A 92 -22.65 4.27 -21.80
CA ALA A 92 -23.96 4.74 -21.32
C ALA A 92 -25.05 4.86 -22.43
N HIS A 93 -24.72 4.55 -23.68
CA HIS A 93 -25.59 4.59 -24.85
C HIS A 93 -25.65 3.24 -25.60
N GLY A 94 -24.91 2.21 -25.14
CA GLY A 94 -24.86 0.87 -25.74
C GLY A 94 -23.82 0.72 -26.86
N GLY A 95 -22.92 1.68 -27.05
CA GLY A 95 -21.73 1.54 -27.90
C GLY A 95 -20.58 0.86 -27.15
N HIS A 96 -19.60 0.30 -27.88
CA HIS A 96 -18.38 -0.21 -27.27
C HIS A 96 -17.35 0.92 -27.11
N MET A 97 -16.77 1.07 -25.91
CA MET A 97 -15.73 2.08 -25.67
C MET A 97 -14.41 1.67 -26.30
N SER A 98 -14.12 2.18 -27.50
CA SER A 98 -12.85 1.91 -28.19
C SER A 98 -11.67 2.47 -27.42
N GLU A 99 -10.51 1.83 -27.57
CA GLU A 99 -9.25 2.33 -27.00
C GLU A 99 -8.88 3.72 -27.54
N GLU A 100 -9.16 3.94 -28.83
CA GLU A 100 -9.01 5.24 -29.48
C GLU A 100 -9.85 6.33 -28.79
N TYR A 101 -11.11 6.04 -28.42
CA TYR A 101 -11.94 6.98 -27.65
C TYR A 101 -11.36 7.23 -26.26
N LEU A 102 -11.01 6.18 -25.50
CA LEU A 102 -10.44 6.31 -24.15
C LEU A 102 -9.12 7.11 -24.12
N LEU A 103 -8.33 7.05 -25.20
CA LEU A 103 -7.07 7.78 -25.35
C LEU A 103 -7.25 9.22 -25.85
N SER A 104 -8.26 9.50 -26.69
CA SER A 104 -8.43 10.80 -27.38
C SER A 104 -9.55 11.69 -26.84
N ALA A 105 -10.52 11.14 -26.12
CA ALA A 105 -11.66 11.89 -25.59
C ALA A 105 -11.21 12.95 -24.56
N PRO A 106 -11.84 14.14 -24.54
CA PRO A 106 -11.62 15.14 -23.51
C PRO A 106 -11.84 14.58 -22.09
N LEU A 107 -10.92 14.89 -21.18
CA LEU A 107 -10.95 14.38 -19.80
C LEU A 107 -12.29 14.62 -19.09
N HIS A 108 -12.94 15.77 -19.34
CA HIS A 108 -14.23 16.09 -18.73
C HIS A 108 -15.37 15.16 -19.18
N GLU A 109 -15.39 14.70 -20.44
CA GLU A 109 -16.38 13.74 -20.94
C GLU A 109 -16.18 12.36 -20.28
N LEU A 110 -14.92 11.91 -20.19
CA LEU A 110 -14.56 10.66 -19.52
C LEU A 110 -14.94 10.70 -18.02
N MET A 111 -14.68 11.82 -17.36
CA MET A 111 -15.06 12.03 -15.95
C MET A 111 -16.58 12.08 -15.78
N GLU A 112 -17.34 12.76 -16.65
CA GLU A 112 -18.80 12.81 -16.58
C GLU A 112 -19.43 11.42 -16.77
N ALA A 113 -18.98 10.67 -17.79
CA ALA A 113 -19.44 9.29 -18.01
C ALA A 113 -19.06 8.36 -16.85
N ALA A 114 -17.86 8.49 -16.29
CA ALA A 114 -17.42 7.72 -15.12
C ALA A 114 -18.22 8.07 -13.85
N ALA A 115 -18.44 9.35 -13.59
CA ALA A 115 -19.29 9.84 -12.51
C ALA A 115 -20.72 9.31 -12.65
N HIS A 116 -21.30 9.35 -13.86
CA HIS A 116 -22.63 8.81 -14.13
C HIS A 116 -22.71 7.30 -13.84
N LYS A 117 -21.75 6.50 -14.34
CA LYS A 117 -21.68 5.06 -14.08
C LYS A 117 -21.49 4.74 -12.59
N ARG A 118 -20.74 5.56 -11.85
CA ARG A 118 -20.58 5.45 -10.39
C ARG A 118 -21.86 5.84 -9.64
N ASP A 119 -22.50 6.94 -10.02
CA ASP A 119 -23.72 7.45 -9.40
C ASP A 119 -24.89 6.46 -9.56
N GLN A 120 -25.02 5.81 -10.72
CA GLN A 120 -26.01 4.75 -10.94
C GLN A 120 -25.81 3.53 -10.01
N ALA A 121 -24.56 3.09 -9.82
CA ALA A 121 -24.23 1.84 -9.13
C ALA A 121 -24.06 1.98 -7.61
N PHE A 122 -23.52 3.12 -7.14
CA PHE A 122 -23.15 3.36 -5.74
C PHE A 122 -23.90 4.54 -5.11
N GLY A 123 -24.65 5.33 -5.89
CA GLY A 123 -25.35 6.51 -5.42
C GLY A 123 -24.40 7.61 -4.91
N ARG A 124 -24.86 8.34 -3.88
CA ARG A 124 -24.13 9.43 -3.22
C ARG A 124 -23.35 8.97 -1.97
N VAL A 125 -22.74 7.79 -2.05
CA VAL A 125 -21.92 7.21 -0.97
C VAL A 125 -20.47 7.06 -1.43
N ILE A 126 -19.54 7.40 -0.54
CA ILE A 126 -18.10 7.22 -0.69
C ILE A 126 -17.60 6.47 0.55
N THR A 127 -16.93 5.33 0.38
CA THR A 127 -16.50 4.48 1.50
C THR A 127 -15.00 4.58 1.80
N PHE A 128 -14.61 4.22 3.02
CA PHE A 128 -13.22 4.04 3.44
C PHE A 128 -13.14 2.90 4.47
N SER A 129 -12.01 2.22 4.59
CA SER A 129 -11.81 1.18 5.62
C SER A 129 -11.02 1.74 6.82
N PRO A 130 -11.58 1.73 8.04
CA PRO A 130 -10.84 2.05 9.26
C PRO A 130 -9.83 0.93 9.59
N LYS A 131 -8.53 1.18 9.39
CA LYS A 131 -7.49 0.13 9.48
C LYS A 131 -6.28 0.48 10.35
N VAL A 132 -5.46 -0.52 10.65
CA VAL A 132 -4.05 -0.35 10.99
C VAL A 132 -3.15 -1.05 9.97
N PHE A 133 -1.98 -0.48 9.70
CA PHE A 133 -0.97 -0.98 8.78
C PHE A 133 0.12 -1.69 9.57
N VAL A 134 0.25 -3.00 9.37
CA VAL A 134 1.26 -3.85 9.99
C VAL A 134 2.30 -4.26 8.94
N PRO A 135 3.52 -3.67 8.95
CA PRO A 135 4.60 -4.04 8.04
C PRO A 135 5.33 -5.30 8.57
N LEU A 136 4.65 -6.45 8.51
CA LEU A 136 5.06 -7.71 9.16
C LEU A 136 6.53 -8.08 8.90
N THR A 137 7.01 -7.83 7.68
CA THR A 137 8.42 -7.65 7.39
C THR A 137 8.62 -6.54 6.35
N ARG A 138 9.78 -5.88 6.39
CA ARG A 138 10.24 -4.96 5.34
C ARG A 138 11.34 -5.55 4.47
N LEU A 139 11.70 -6.82 4.66
CA LEU A 139 12.58 -7.53 3.73
C LEU A 139 11.77 -7.95 2.49
N CYS A 140 12.43 -8.03 1.34
CA CYS A 140 11.82 -8.43 0.08
C CYS A 140 12.83 -9.17 -0.82
N ARG A 141 12.36 -10.09 -1.67
CA ARG A 141 13.14 -10.66 -2.77
C ARG A 141 13.37 -9.65 -3.88
N ASP A 142 12.36 -8.86 -4.22
CA ASP A 142 12.42 -7.83 -5.26
C ASP A 142 13.17 -6.56 -4.81
N THR A 143 13.61 -5.75 -5.77
CA THR A 143 14.26 -4.45 -5.56
C THR A 143 13.71 -3.38 -6.52
N CYS A 144 12.38 -3.23 -6.55
CA CYS A 144 11.70 -2.31 -7.47
C CYS A 144 12.19 -0.87 -7.30
N SER A 145 12.53 -0.21 -8.40
CA SER A 145 13.34 1.00 -8.38
C SER A 145 12.60 2.26 -7.87
N TYR A 146 11.28 2.18 -7.65
CA TYR A 146 10.46 3.20 -6.96
C TYR A 146 10.28 2.97 -5.44
N CYS A 147 10.70 1.81 -4.90
CA CYS A 147 10.20 1.31 -3.62
C CYS A 147 11.13 1.62 -2.43
N THR A 148 10.60 2.29 -1.39
CA THR A 148 11.26 2.45 -0.08
C THR A 148 10.70 1.51 0.99
N PHE A 149 9.62 0.77 0.72
CA PHE A 149 9.06 -0.19 1.67
C PHE A 149 10.07 -1.29 1.95
N ALA A 150 10.60 -1.90 0.88
CA ALA A 150 11.66 -2.89 0.93
C ALA A 150 12.96 -2.27 1.46
N LEU A 151 13.57 -2.92 2.45
CA LEU A 151 14.85 -2.57 3.04
C LEU A 151 15.74 -3.82 3.12
N PRO A 152 17.07 -3.69 3.05
CA PRO A 152 17.97 -4.81 3.34
C PRO A 152 17.97 -5.16 4.84
N PRO A 153 18.39 -6.38 5.22
CA PRO A 153 18.60 -6.74 6.62
C PRO A 153 19.60 -5.79 7.29
N THR A 154 19.34 -5.49 8.57
CA THR A 154 20.17 -4.59 9.38
C THR A 154 20.66 -5.35 10.60
N GLN A 155 21.98 -5.41 10.81
CA GLN A 155 22.57 -6.15 11.92
C GLN A 155 21.96 -5.75 13.28
N GLY A 156 21.52 -6.75 14.05
CA GLY A 156 20.90 -6.54 15.37
C GLY A 156 19.42 -6.12 15.33
N ARG A 157 18.79 -6.02 14.16
CA ARG A 157 17.33 -5.88 14.01
C ARG A 157 16.74 -7.20 13.53
N ARG A 158 15.54 -7.52 14.00
CA ARG A 158 14.75 -8.65 13.50
C ARG A 158 14.33 -8.46 12.04
N ALA A 159 14.16 -9.58 11.34
CA ALA A 159 13.56 -9.65 10.02
C ALA A 159 12.04 -9.41 10.06
N TYR A 160 11.36 -9.84 11.13
CA TYR A 160 9.91 -9.74 11.29
C TYR A 160 9.49 -8.98 12.56
N MET A 161 8.29 -8.40 12.54
CA MET A 161 7.55 -8.06 13.76
C MET A 161 7.15 -9.35 14.48
N THR A 162 7.19 -9.38 15.81
CA THR A 162 6.65 -10.53 16.56
C THR A 162 5.13 -10.51 16.56
N ILE A 163 4.50 -11.67 16.81
CA ILE A 163 3.04 -11.74 17.01
C ILE A 163 2.58 -10.78 18.12
N ASP A 164 3.34 -10.60 19.21
CA ASP A 164 3.01 -9.63 20.26
C ASP A 164 3.00 -8.17 19.74
N GLU A 165 3.97 -7.79 18.91
CA GLU A 165 4.03 -6.45 18.28
C GLU A 165 2.89 -6.24 17.27
N VAL A 166 2.52 -7.29 16.53
CA VAL A 166 1.36 -7.28 15.62
C VAL A 166 0.06 -7.13 16.39
N LEU A 167 -0.11 -7.87 17.50
CA LEU A 167 -1.27 -7.81 18.37
C LEU A 167 -1.39 -6.47 19.10
N GLU A 168 -0.27 -5.85 19.46
CA GLU A 168 -0.26 -4.53 20.09
C GLU A 168 -0.77 -3.45 19.14
N VAL A 169 -0.26 -3.41 17.90
CA VAL A 169 -0.76 -2.50 16.86
C VAL A 169 -2.24 -2.77 16.54
N ALA A 170 -2.67 -4.04 16.58
CA ALA A 170 -4.08 -4.39 16.41
C ALA A 170 -4.96 -3.90 17.58
N ARG A 171 -4.55 -4.05 18.85
CA ARG A 171 -5.32 -3.54 20.01
C ARG A 171 -5.51 -2.02 19.95
N GLN A 172 -4.42 -1.28 19.72
CA GLN A 172 -4.47 0.17 19.51
C GLN A 172 -5.40 0.56 18.35
N GLY A 173 -5.42 -0.25 17.27
CA GLY A 173 -6.38 -0.12 16.18
C GLY A 173 -7.84 -0.29 16.63
N ALA A 174 -8.15 -1.39 17.31
CA ALA A 174 -9.50 -1.70 17.79
C ALA A 174 -10.03 -0.63 18.78
N GLU A 175 -9.16 -0.11 19.65
CA GLU A 175 -9.47 0.99 20.57
C GLU A 175 -9.84 2.29 19.84
N GLN A 176 -9.18 2.59 18.72
CA GLN A 176 -9.56 3.69 17.82
C GLN A 176 -10.70 3.36 16.84
N GLY A 177 -11.36 2.20 17.01
CA GLY A 177 -12.49 1.77 16.20
C GLY A 177 -12.13 1.27 14.79
N CYS A 178 -10.87 0.91 14.54
CA CYS A 178 -10.48 0.20 13.33
C CYS A 178 -11.10 -1.20 13.29
N THR A 179 -11.43 -1.67 12.08
CA THR A 179 -11.93 -3.04 11.84
C THR A 179 -10.96 -3.92 11.07
N GLU A 180 -9.99 -3.33 10.36
CA GLU A 180 -9.05 -4.04 9.48
C GLU A 180 -7.60 -3.97 10.00
N VAL A 181 -6.88 -5.08 9.92
CA VAL A 181 -5.41 -5.13 10.03
C VAL A 181 -4.84 -5.43 8.66
N LEU A 182 -4.30 -4.41 7.99
CA LEU A 182 -3.57 -4.58 6.75
C LEU A 182 -2.18 -5.15 7.05
N LEU A 183 -2.00 -6.45 6.79
CA LEU A 183 -0.69 -7.09 6.74
C LEU A 183 -0.06 -6.80 5.38
N THR A 184 1.06 -6.07 5.38
CA THR A 184 1.87 -5.84 4.17
C THR A 184 3.30 -6.28 4.43
N LEU A 185 3.89 -6.92 3.43
CA LEU A 185 5.25 -7.47 3.48
C LEU A 185 5.86 -7.48 2.08
N GLY A 186 7.17 -7.71 2.00
CA GLY A 186 7.84 -7.99 0.74
C GLY A 186 7.70 -9.46 0.34
N ASP A 187 7.76 -9.73 -0.96
CA ASP A 187 7.72 -11.07 -1.53
C ASP A 187 8.89 -11.94 -1.05
N LYS A 188 8.57 -13.09 -0.44
CA LYS A 188 9.46 -14.26 -0.21
C LYS A 188 10.90 -13.90 0.23
N PRO A 189 11.11 -13.04 1.24
CA PRO A 189 12.43 -12.56 1.63
C PRO A 189 13.40 -13.69 2.03
N GLU A 190 12.90 -14.81 2.53
CA GLU A 190 13.67 -16.02 2.86
C GLU A 190 14.41 -16.63 1.66
N MET A 191 13.96 -16.34 0.43
CA MET A 191 14.61 -16.78 -0.81
C MET A 191 15.79 -15.89 -1.22
N ARG A 192 16.02 -14.74 -0.56
CA ARG A 192 17.10 -13.79 -0.84
C ARG A 192 18.00 -13.51 0.36
N TRP A 193 17.44 -13.50 1.57
CA TRP A 193 18.10 -13.06 2.79
C TRP A 193 18.20 -14.23 3.78
N PRO A 194 19.40 -14.79 4.03
CA PRO A 194 19.60 -15.86 5.01
C PRO A 194 19.11 -15.49 6.43
N GLU A 195 19.12 -14.21 6.77
CA GLU A 195 18.57 -13.67 8.03
C GLU A 195 17.06 -13.93 8.15
N ALA A 196 16.32 -13.74 7.05
CA ALA A 196 14.88 -13.99 7.01
C ALA A 196 14.56 -15.49 7.15
N ALA A 197 15.34 -16.36 6.50
CA ALA A 197 15.21 -17.81 6.61
C ALA A 197 15.57 -18.32 8.02
N ALA A 198 16.65 -17.81 8.60
CA ALA A 198 17.10 -18.18 9.94
C ALA A 198 16.12 -17.72 11.04
N GLU A 199 15.52 -16.53 10.90
CA GLU A 199 14.54 -16.04 11.87
C GLU A 199 13.21 -16.80 11.78
N LEU A 200 12.72 -17.13 10.58
CA LEU A 200 11.57 -18.04 10.43
C LEU A 200 11.85 -19.40 11.09
N GLN A 201 13.01 -20.01 10.81
CA GLN A 201 13.39 -21.29 11.40
C GLN A 201 13.46 -21.22 12.94
N ALA A 202 14.01 -20.13 13.49
CA ALA A 202 14.08 -19.91 14.94
C ALA A 202 12.70 -19.70 15.58
N MET A 203 11.74 -19.13 14.84
CA MET A 203 10.33 -19.02 15.26
C MET A 203 9.50 -20.29 15.01
N GLY A 204 10.04 -21.29 14.30
CA GLY A 204 9.39 -22.57 14.01
C GLY A 204 8.66 -22.67 12.67
N TYR A 205 8.83 -21.70 11.78
CA TYR A 205 8.17 -21.60 10.46
C TYR A 205 9.14 -21.92 9.32
N ARG A 206 8.61 -22.45 8.20
CA ARG A 206 9.38 -22.78 6.99
C ARG A 206 9.35 -21.66 5.95
N THR A 207 8.25 -20.90 5.89
CA THR A 207 8.05 -19.81 4.92
C THR A 207 7.41 -18.59 5.56
N THR A 208 7.57 -17.44 4.92
CA THR A 208 6.90 -16.20 5.29
C THR A 208 5.37 -16.36 5.29
N LEU A 209 4.80 -17.16 4.37
CA LEU A 209 3.36 -17.37 4.27
C LEU A 209 2.80 -18.30 5.37
N GLU A 210 3.62 -19.10 6.04
CA GLU A 210 3.22 -19.78 7.29
C GLU A 210 3.19 -18.80 8.47
N TYR A 211 4.13 -17.85 8.53
CA TYR A 211 4.14 -16.82 9.57
C TYR A 211 2.99 -15.81 9.41
N VAL A 212 2.65 -15.45 8.16
CA VAL A 212 1.45 -14.65 7.84
C VAL A 212 0.18 -15.33 8.33
N GLU A 213 0.02 -16.65 8.17
CA GLU A 213 -1.13 -17.39 8.69
C GLU A 213 -1.22 -17.30 10.22
N ALA A 214 -0.11 -17.58 10.92
CA ALA A 214 -0.05 -17.52 12.37
C ALA A 214 -0.35 -16.12 12.93
N ALA A 215 0.21 -15.07 12.32
CA ALA A 215 -0.08 -13.69 12.68
C ALA A 215 -1.54 -13.31 12.41
N SER A 216 -2.10 -13.70 11.26
CA SER A 216 -3.50 -13.45 10.89
C SER A 216 -4.48 -14.15 11.83
N LYS A 217 -4.20 -15.42 12.18
CA LYS A 217 -4.97 -16.16 13.17
C LYS A 217 -4.90 -15.52 14.56
N ALA A 218 -3.72 -15.09 15.00
CA ALA A 218 -3.56 -14.42 16.29
C ALA A 218 -4.37 -13.11 16.34
N ILE A 219 -4.35 -12.29 15.29
CA ILE A 219 -5.18 -11.08 15.17
C ILE A 219 -6.66 -11.42 15.37
N LEU A 220 -7.19 -12.40 14.62
CA LEU A 220 -8.60 -12.81 14.75
C LEU A 220 -8.93 -13.29 16.16
N ASP A 221 -8.16 -14.26 16.68
CA ASP A 221 -8.43 -14.93 17.97
C ASP A 221 -8.30 -13.97 19.18
N HIS A 222 -7.43 -12.94 19.11
CA HIS A 222 -7.09 -12.08 20.25
C HIS A 222 -7.57 -10.63 20.15
N THR A 223 -8.01 -10.13 18.99
CA THR A 223 -8.57 -8.77 18.86
C THR A 223 -9.92 -8.72 18.15
N GLY A 224 -10.31 -9.77 17.42
CA GLY A 224 -11.52 -9.77 16.59
C GLY A 224 -11.47 -8.83 15.39
N MET A 225 -10.33 -8.17 15.12
CA MET A 225 -10.12 -7.41 13.90
C MET A 225 -9.91 -8.34 12.70
N MET A 226 -10.21 -7.85 11.51
CA MET A 226 -10.16 -8.60 10.25
C MET A 226 -8.80 -8.42 9.55
N PRO A 227 -7.99 -9.48 9.34
CA PRO A 227 -6.80 -9.40 8.51
C PRO A 227 -7.15 -9.16 7.03
N HIS A 228 -6.46 -8.19 6.42
CA HIS A 228 -6.33 -8.07 4.97
C HIS A 228 -4.87 -8.39 4.61
N ILE A 229 -4.66 -9.36 3.72
CA ILE A 229 -3.32 -9.92 3.46
C ILE A 229 -2.80 -9.48 2.09
N ASN A 230 -1.82 -8.57 2.08
CA ASN A 230 -0.99 -8.22 0.93
C ASN A 230 0.38 -8.87 1.07
N ALA A 231 0.47 -10.15 0.71
CA ALA A 231 1.65 -11.02 0.92
C ALA A 231 2.43 -11.36 -0.37
N GLY A 232 2.22 -10.61 -1.45
CA GLY A 232 2.93 -10.81 -2.71
C GLY A 232 2.32 -11.93 -3.58
N VAL A 233 3.15 -12.53 -4.42
CA VAL A 233 2.79 -13.65 -5.30
C VAL A 233 2.58 -14.92 -4.47
N MET A 234 1.32 -15.36 -4.35
CA MET A 234 0.87 -16.53 -3.59
C MET A 234 0.36 -17.62 -4.54
N GLY A 235 0.55 -18.91 -4.20
CA GLY A 235 -0.06 -20.02 -4.93
C GLY A 235 -1.51 -20.26 -4.51
N GLU A 236 -2.29 -21.01 -5.30
CA GLU A 236 -3.70 -21.30 -5.01
C GLU A 236 -3.90 -22.02 -3.66
N GLU A 237 -2.97 -22.89 -3.27
CA GLU A 237 -2.94 -23.53 -1.94
C GLU A 237 -2.73 -22.51 -0.80
N ASP A 238 -1.85 -21.51 -0.99
CA ASP A 238 -1.64 -20.43 -0.02
C ASP A 238 -2.86 -19.51 0.08
N LEU A 239 -3.46 -19.15 -1.06
CA LEU A 239 -4.67 -18.32 -1.11
C LEU A 239 -5.84 -18.99 -0.38
N LEU A 240 -6.02 -20.30 -0.59
CA LEU A 240 -7.03 -21.13 0.11
C LEU A 240 -6.72 -21.30 1.61
N ARG A 241 -5.45 -21.50 1.99
CA ARG A 241 -5.04 -21.61 3.40
C ARG A 241 -5.24 -20.30 4.16
N LEU A 242 -4.82 -19.18 3.56
CA LEU A 242 -4.92 -17.85 4.17
C LEU A 242 -6.37 -17.31 4.15
N LYS A 243 -7.25 -17.84 3.30
CA LYS A 243 -8.69 -17.51 3.23
C LYS A 243 -9.43 -17.83 4.53
N GLU A 244 -9.04 -18.88 5.24
CA GLU A 244 -9.66 -19.24 6.53
C GLU A 244 -9.29 -18.29 7.68
N VAL A 245 -8.30 -17.43 7.49
CA VAL A 245 -7.77 -16.46 8.48
C VAL A 245 -7.76 -15.01 7.98
N SER A 246 -8.48 -14.67 6.91
CA SER A 246 -8.55 -13.30 6.38
C SER A 246 -9.96 -12.91 5.94
N ALA A 247 -10.29 -11.62 6.00
CA ALA A 247 -11.53 -11.10 5.42
C ALA A 247 -11.39 -10.81 3.91
N SER A 248 -10.16 -10.58 3.45
CA SER A 248 -9.79 -10.32 2.06
C SER A 248 -8.27 -10.43 1.89
N GLN A 249 -7.80 -10.51 0.65
CA GLN A 249 -6.39 -10.60 0.29
C GLN A 249 -6.11 -9.67 -0.90
N GLY A 250 -4.85 -9.46 -1.27
CA GLY A 250 -4.55 -8.64 -2.43
C GLY A 250 -3.12 -8.72 -2.96
N LEU A 251 -3.01 -8.22 -4.20
CA LEU A 251 -1.78 -7.97 -4.92
C LEU A 251 -2.06 -6.93 -6.01
N MET A 252 -1.35 -5.80 -5.97
CA MET A 252 -1.37 -4.84 -7.08
C MET A 252 -0.86 -5.52 -8.35
N LEU A 253 -1.59 -5.42 -9.47
CA LEU A 253 -1.05 -5.79 -10.78
C LEU A 253 0.08 -4.83 -11.19
N GLU A 254 -0.02 -3.56 -10.76
CA GLU A 254 0.87 -2.43 -11.08
C GLU A 254 0.81 -2.04 -12.56
N GLY A 255 1.13 -2.96 -13.46
CA GLY A 255 0.96 -2.82 -14.91
C GLY A 255 1.31 -4.11 -15.65
N THR A 256 0.87 -4.23 -16.91
CA THR A 256 1.13 -5.42 -17.75
C THR A 256 2.23 -5.19 -18.79
N ALA A 257 3.01 -4.12 -18.64
CA ALA A 257 3.96 -3.61 -19.61
C ALA A 257 5.33 -4.31 -19.50
N PRO A 258 5.81 -5.08 -20.51
CA PRO A 258 7.11 -5.73 -20.46
C PRO A 258 8.30 -4.74 -20.40
N SER A 259 8.07 -3.50 -20.81
CA SER A 259 9.01 -2.38 -20.70
C SER A 259 9.44 -2.09 -19.25
N LEU A 260 8.57 -2.34 -18.26
CA LEU A 260 8.89 -2.14 -16.84
C LEU A 260 9.95 -3.12 -16.32
N MET A 261 10.08 -4.29 -16.97
CA MET A 261 11.04 -5.34 -16.65
C MET A 261 12.40 -5.18 -17.36
N ALA A 262 12.49 -4.26 -18.33
CA ALA A 262 13.70 -4.01 -19.11
C ALA A 262 14.78 -3.30 -18.27
N PRO A 263 16.06 -3.29 -18.72
CA PRO A 263 17.13 -2.56 -18.02
C PRO A 263 16.81 -1.06 -17.86
N GLY A 264 16.94 -0.55 -16.63
CA GLY A 264 16.51 0.79 -16.22
C GLY A 264 15.02 0.94 -15.88
N GLY A 265 14.22 -0.13 -15.99
CA GLY A 265 12.78 -0.12 -15.69
C GLY A 265 12.42 -0.12 -14.20
N ALA A 266 11.13 0.07 -13.92
CA ALA A 266 10.56 0.04 -12.56
C ALA A 266 10.79 -1.27 -11.80
N HIS A 267 10.92 -2.36 -12.54
CA HIS A 267 10.93 -3.74 -12.05
C HIS A 267 12.17 -4.52 -12.50
N GLU A 268 13.24 -3.86 -12.95
CA GLU A 268 14.49 -4.54 -13.34
C GLU A 268 14.95 -5.51 -12.23
N GLY A 269 15.15 -6.79 -12.60
CA GLY A 269 15.58 -7.83 -11.67
C GLY A 269 14.56 -8.24 -10.59
N CYS A 270 13.28 -7.91 -10.75
CA CYS A 270 12.21 -8.21 -9.78
C CYS A 270 11.29 -9.36 -10.26
N PRO A 271 11.62 -10.65 -10.02
CA PRO A 271 10.88 -11.77 -10.57
C PRO A 271 9.42 -11.89 -10.10
N ASP A 272 9.06 -11.36 -8.93
CA ASP A 272 7.66 -11.35 -8.47
C ASP A 272 6.84 -10.16 -9.05
N LYS A 273 7.42 -9.40 -10.00
CA LYS A 273 6.75 -8.34 -10.79
C LYS A 273 6.40 -8.72 -12.22
N ASP A 274 6.80 -9.90 -12.68
CA ASP A 274 6.46 -10.36 -14.03
C ASP A 274 4.93 -10.34 -14.24
N PRO A 275 4.43 -9.65 -15.29
CA PRO A 275 2.99 -9.57 -15.57
C PRO A 275 2.30 -10.93 -15.66
N ALA A 276 2.92 -11.95 -16.24
CA ALA A 276 2.32 -13.27 -16.35
C ALA A 276 2.18 -13.95 -14.98
N VAL A 277 3.17 -13.77 -14.11
CA VAL A 277 3.13 -14.26 -12.72
C VAL A 277 2.03 -13.55 -11.93
N ARG A 278 1.90 -12.23 -12.06
CA ARG A 278 0.85 -11.47 -11.34
C ARG A 278 -0.55 -11.75 -11.85
N LEU A 279 -0.73 -11.94 -13.15
CA LEU A 279 -2.02 -12.30 -13.73
C LEU A 279 -2.46 -13.72 -13.29
N GLU A 280 -1.54 -14.68 -13.18
CA GLU A 280 -1.88 -16.00 -12.64
C GLU A 280 -2.28 -15.95 -11.15
N VAL A 281 -1.72 -15.06 -10.34
CA VAL A 281 -2.17 -14.85 -8.95
C VAL A 281 -3.61 -14.33 -8.90
N LEU A 282 -3.99 -13.43 -9.81
CA LEU A 282 -5.39 -12.97 -9.94
C LEU A 282 -6.32 -14.10 -10.38
N GLU A 283 -5.94 -14.91 -11.37
CA GLU A 283 -6.76 -16.06 -11.77
C GLU A 283 -6.84 -17.13 -10.65
N ALA A 284 -5.77 -17.36 -9.90
CA ALA A 284 -5.76 -18.26 -8.75
C ALA A 284 -6.63 -17.75 -7.59
N ALA A 285 -6.64 -16.45 -7.31
CA ALA A 285 -7.56 -15.83 -6.35
C ALA A 285 -9.02 -15.91 -6.81
N GLY A 286 -9.24 -15.87 -8.13
CA GLY A 286 -10.49 -16.18 -8.79
C GLY A 286 -10.98 -17.60 -8.53
N ARG A 287 -10.15 -18.61 -8.83
CA ARG A 287 -10.45 -20.04 -8.62
C ARG A 287 -10.65 -20.38 -7.14
N ALA A 288 -9.85 -19.78 -6.25
CA ALA A 288 -10.01 -19.88 -4.79
C ALA A 288 -11.24 -19.12 -4.23
N ALA A 289 -11.92 -18.32 -5.06
CA ALA A 289 -13.03 -17.44 -4.72
C ALA A 289 -12.71 -16.55 -3.50
N VAL A 290 -11.68 -15.72 -3.62
CA VAL A 290 -11.24 -14.74 -2.61
C VAL A 290 -11.65 -13.32 -3.03
N PRO A 291 -12.28 -12.51 -2.15
CA PRO A 291 -12.47 -11.07 -2.35
C PRO A 291 -11.11 -10.40 -2.41
N TYR A 292 -10.68 -10.11 -3.64
CA TYR A 292 -9.31 -9.74 -3.91
C TYR A 292 -9.20 -8.25 -4.24
N THR A 293 -8.24 -7.58 -3.64
CA THR A 293 -7.87 -6.20 -3.99
C THR A 293 -6.68 -6.27 -4.96
N SER A 294 -6.82 -5.61 -6.11
CA SER A 294 -5.72 -5.40 -7.06
C SER A 294 -5.72 -3.95 -7.53
N GLY A 295 -4.96 -3.62 -8.58
CA GLY A 295 -4.87 -2.24 -9.06
C GLY A 295 -3.64 -1.95 -9.91
N ILE A 296 -3.58 -0.71 -10.41
CA ILE A 296 -2.51 -0.19 -11.25
C ILE A 296 -1.71 0.91 -10.53
N LEU A 297 -0.44 1.03 -10.91
CA LEU A 297 0.49 2.05 -10.40
C LEU A 297 0.90 2.97 -11.56
N LEU A 298 0.53 4.25 -11.48
CA LEU A 298 0.72 5.22 -12.56
C LEU A 298 2.08 5.92 -12.44
N GLY A 299 2.77 6.17 -13.55
CA GLY A 299 4.01 6.96 -13.58
C GLY A 299 5.28 6.18 -13.25
N ILE A 300 5.28 4.86 -13.45
CA ILE A 300 6.46 4.01 -13.31
C ILE A 300 7.14 3.70 -14.66
N GLY A 301 6.64 4.28 -15.75
CA GLY A 301 7.19 4.15 -17.11
C GLY A 301 6.20 3.57 -18.13
N GLU A 302 4.99 3.26 -17.69
CA GLU A 302 3.90 2.74 -18.49
C GLU A 302 3.15 3.86 -19.25
N THR A 303 2.65 3.53 -20.44
CA THR A 303 1.80 4.41 -21.24
C THR A 303 0.32 4.28 -20.85
N ARG A 304 -0.50 5.27 -21.25
CA ARG A 304 -1.97 5.21 -21.11
C ARG A 304 -2.59 3.95 -21.75
N ALA A 305 -2.06 3.45 -22.87
CA ALA A 305 -2.51 2.21 -23.50
C ALA A 305 -2.17 0.98 -22.64
N GLU A 306 -0.97 0.92 -22.05
CA GLU A 306 -0.58 -0.16 -21.13
C GLU A 306 -1.42 -0.15 -19.84
N ARG A 307 -1.86 1.02 -19.35
CA ARG A 307 -2.86 1.12 -18.26
C ARG A 307 -4.22 0.55 -18.68
N ILE A 308 -4.71 0.86 -19.88
CA ILE A 308 -5.96 0.29 -20.42
C ILE A 308 -5.87 -1.24 -20.48
N ASN A 309 -4.73 -1.79 -20.93
CA ASN A 309 -4.52 -3.23 -20.99
C ASN A 309 -4.48 -3.89 -19.60
N ALA A 310 -3.82 -3.27 -18.62
CA ALA A 310 -3.84 -3.74 -17.24
C ALA A 310 -5.26 -3.69 -16.63
N LEU A 311 -6.02 -2.61 -16.89
CA LEU A 311 -7.41 -2.48 -16.43
C LEU A 311 -8.36 -3.49 -17.08
N ARG A 312 -8.20 -3.77 -18.39
CA ARG A 312 -8.92 -4.83 -19.10
C ARG A 312 -8.61 -6.21 -18.53
N ALA A 313 -7.36 -6.49 -18.17
CA ALA A 313 -6.98 -7.75 -17.55
C ALA A 313 -7.65 -7.94 -16.17
N ILE A 314 -7.66 -6.90 -15.34
CA ILE A 314 -8.39 -6.89 -14.05
C ILE A 314 -9.91 -7.05 -14.29
N ALA A 315 -10.49 -6.33 -15.26
CA ALA A 315 -11.91 -6.43 -15.60
C ALA A 315 -12.29 -7.86 -16.02
N ALA A 316 -11.56 -8.46 -16.95
CA ALA A 316 -11.83 -9.82 -17.43
C ALA A 316 -11.68 -10.88 -16.32
N SER A 317 -10.77 -10.68 -15.36
CA SER A 317 -10.64 -11.56 -14.18
C SER A 317 -11.76 -11.35 -13.15
N ALA A 318 -12.24 -10.10 -13.01
CA ALA A 318 -13.42 -9.77 -12.22
C ALA A 318 -14.70 -10.37 -12.84
N GLU A 319 -14.82 -10.40 -14.17
CA GLU A 319 -15.96 -10.98 -14.89
C GLU A 319 -15.96 -12.50 -14.87
N ARG A 320 -14.79 -13.15 -15.08
CA ARG A 320 -14.66 -14.62 -15.03
C ARG A 320 -15.05 -15.21 -13.67
N HIS A 321 -14.63 -14.55 -12.57
CA HIS A 321 -14.67 -15.16 -11.24
C HIS A 321 -15.51 -14.38 -10.20
N ASN A 322 -16.02 -13.18 -10.54
CA ASN A 322 -16.71 -12.25 -9.63
C ASN A 322 -15.88 -11.84 -8.38
N HIS A 323 -14.57 -12.13 -8.37
CA HIS A 323 -13.75 -12.21 -7.17
C HIS A 323 -13.04 -10.89 -6.79
N ILE A 324 -12.61 -10.09 -7.77
CA ILE A 324 -12.05 -8.76 -7.53
C ILE A 324 -13.11 -7.93 -6.80
N GLN A 325 -12.80 -7.45 -5.60
CA GLN A 325 -13.68 -6.54 -4.86
C GLN A 325 -13.39 -5.07 -5.17
N GLU A 326 -12.11 -4.77 -5.43
CA GLU A 326 -11.57 -3.42 -5.44
C GLU A 326 -10.39 -3.33 -6.42
N CYS A 327 -10.39 -2.24 -7.21
CA CYS A 327 -9.28 -1.84 -8.05
C CYS A 327 -8.72 -0.50 -7.54
N ILE A 328 -7.50 -0.54 -7.03
CA ILE A 328 -6.73 0.62 -6.64
C ILE A 328 -6.18 1.32 -7.89
N VAL A 329 -6.40 2.62 -7.99
CA VAL A 329 -5.73 3.49 -8.95
C VAL A 329 -4.82 4.43 -8.16
N GLN A 330 -3.52 4.15 -8.17
CA GLN A 330 -2.53 4.84 -7.35
C GLN A 330 -1.45 5.46 -8.23
N ASN A 331 -1.14 6.74 -8.03
CA ASN A 331 0.02 7.39 -8.63
C ASN A 331 1.32 7.07 -7.87
N PHE A 332 2.42 6.93 -8.62
CA PHE A 332 3.78 6.97 -8.11
C PHE A 332 4.01 8.28 -7.35
N ARG A 333 4.66 8.19 -6.18
CA ARG A 333 5.28 9.32 -5.49
C ARG A 333 6.78 9.11 -5.44
N ALA A 334 7.55 10.11 -5.87
CA ALA A 334 9.00 10.09 -5.98
C ALA A 334 9.66 10.19 -4.61
N LYS A 335 10.63 9.32 -4.33
CA LYS A 335 11.23 9.17 -2.99
C LYS A 335 12.74 9.20 -3.06
N GLN A 336 13.35 9.96 -2.16
CA GLN A 336 14.79 10.02 -1.99
C GLN A 336 15.37 8.63 -1.67
N ASN A 337 16.57 8.35 -2.19
CA ASN A 337 17.25 7.05 -2.09
C ASN A 337 16.56 5.89 -2.84
N THR A 338 15.74 6.18 -3.85
CA THR A 338 15.23 5.18 -4.81
C THR A 338 15.89 5.36 -6.19
N GLY A 339 15.88 4.32 -7.03
CA GLY A 339 16.38 4.42 -8.41
C GLY A 339 15.58 5.38 -9.28
N MET A 340 14.29 5.57 -8.95
CA MET A 340 13.36 6.49 -9.62
C MET A 340 13.23 7.84 -8.91
N ALA A 341 14.16 8.21 -8.01
CA ALA A 341 14.08 9.45 -7.21
C ALA A 341 14.03 10.75 -8.04
N ALA A 342 14.43 10.72 -9.31
CA ALA A 342 14.39 11.85 -10.25
C ALA A 342 13.31 11.71 -11.35
N VAL A 343 12.45 10.69 -11.28
CA VAL A 343 11.33 10.51 -12.20
C VAL A 343 10.19 11.45 -11.78
N PRO A 344 9.57 12.22 -12.70
CA PRO A 344 8.42 13.08 -12.38
C PRO A 344 7.23 12.27 -11.85
N GLU A 345 6.55 12.83 -10.85
CA GLU A 345 5.28 12.27 -10.35
C GLU A 345 4.14 12.60 -11.33
N PRO A 346 3.13 11.71 -11.51
CA PRO A 346 1.97 12.03 -12.34
C PRO A 346 1.21 13.26 -11.82
N PRO A 347 0.85 14.22 -12.69
CA PRO A 347 -0.04 15.32 -12.31
C PRO A 347 -1.44 14.80 -11.99
N LEU A 348 -2.23 15.62 -11.27
CA LEU A 348 -3.60 15.27 -10.90
C LEU A 348 -4.44 14.81 -12.10
N GLU A 349 -4.27 15.43 -13.26
CA GLU A 349 -4.98 15.11 -14.52
C GLU A 349 -4.74 13.66 -15.00
N GLU A 350 -3.54 13.12 -14.82
CA GLU A 350 -3.23 11.71 -15.16
C GLU A 350 -3.88 10.73 -14.18
N LEU A 351 -3.98 11.11 -12.90
CA LEU A 351 -4.72 10.33 -11.90
C LEU A 351 -6.23 10.35 -12.20
N LEU A 352 -6.80 11.52 -12.51
CA LEU A 352 -8.21 11.69 -12.86
C LEU A 352 -8.58 10.92 -14.13
N TRP A 353 -7.76 10.99 -15.18
CA TRP A 353 -7.95 10.19 -16.41
C TRP A 353 -7.94 8.70 -16.08
N SER A 354 -6.96 8.24 -15.30
CA SER A 354 -6.81 6.82 -14.97
C SER A 354 -7.95 6.28 -14.09
N ILE A 355 -8.48 7.10 -13.18
CA ILE A 355 -9.67 6.77 -12.38
C ILE A 355 -10.92 6.67 -13.26
N ALA A 356 -11.12 7.65 -14.15
CA ALA A 356 -12.27 7.66 -15.06
C ALA A 356 -12.26 6.44 -15.99
N VAL A 357 -11.13 6.15 -16.61
CA VAL A 357 -10.94 4.97 -17.46
C VAL A 357 -11.08 3.67 -16.67
N ALA A 358 -10.58 3.59 -15.43
CA ALA A 358 -10.81 2.43 -14.56
C ALA A 358 -12.31 2.24 -14.25
N ARG A 359 -13.05 3.30 -13.92
CA ARG A 359 -14.51 3.22 -13.72
C ARG A 359 -15.24 2.79 -14.97
N LEU A 360 -14.84 3.28 -16.15
CA LEU A 360 -15.48 2.95 -17.43
C LEU A 360 -15.20 1.50 -17.84
N LEU A 361 -13.97 0.99 -17.65
CA LEU A 361 -13.58 -0.38 -18.00
C LEU A 361 -13.94 -1.45 -16.96
N LEU A 362 -14.09 -1.13 -15.68
CA LEU A 362 -14.38 -2.14 -14.66
C LEU A 362 -15.90 -2.39 -14.54
N PRO A 363 -16.33 -3.64 -14.27
CA PRO A 363 -17.73 -3.92 -13.97
C PRO A 363 -18.17 -3.18 -12.69
N THR A 364 -19.44 -2.78 -12.61
CA THR A 364 -19.99 -1.98 -11.49
C THR A 364 -20.02 -2.72 -10.15
N SER A 365 -19.69 -4.02 -10.13
CA SER A 365 -19.44 -4.79 -8.92
C SER A 365 -18.10 -4.41 -8.24
N VAL A 366 -17.11 -3.95 -9.01
CA VAL A 366 -15.77 -3.59 -8.53
C VAL A 366 -15.75 -2.15 -8.00
N ALA A 367 -15.25 -1.99 -6.78
CA ALA A 367 -14.97 -0.67 -6.22
C ALA A 367 -13.75 -0.05 -6.92
N VAL A 368 -13.82 1.24 -7.26
CA VAL A 368 -12.66 2.01 -7.74
C VAL A 368 -12.18 2.88 -6.60
N GLN A 369 -10.94 2.65 -6.18
CA GLN A 369 -10.33 3.20 -4.98
C GLN A 369 -9.13 4.09 -5.33
N ALA A 370 -9.08 5.32 -4.82
CA ALA A 370 -7.90 6.18 -4.91
C ALA A 370 -7.48 6.68 -3.52
N PRO A 371 -6.21 6.52 -3.10
CA PRO A 371 -5.77 6.88 -1.75
C PRO A 371 -5.64 8.41 -1.58
N PRO A 372 -6.41 9.04 -0.66
CA PRO A 372 -6.49 10.51 -0.55
C PRO A 372 -5.22 11.19 -0.02
N ASN A 373 -4.28 10.44 0.56
CA ASN A 373 -2.97 10.96 0.98
C ASN A 373 -1.96 11.11 -0.17
N LEU A 374 -2.15 10.40 -1.29
CA LEU A 374 -1.21 10.42 -2.42
C LEU A 374 -1.65 11.35 -3.57
N THR A 375 -2.88 11.86 -3.49
CA THR A 375 -3.50 12.78 -4.45
C THR A 375 -2.58 13.95 -4.77
N PRO A 376 -2.21 14.18 -6.05
CA PRO A 376 -1.41 15.34 -6.42
C PRO A 376 -2.18 16.66 -6.25
N GLU A 377 -1.50 17.70 -5.79
CA GLU A 377 -2.01 19.07 -5.88
C GLU A 377 -1.93 19.60 -7.32
N ALA A 378 -2.70 20.65 -7.62
CA ALA A 378 -2.69 21.27 -8.95
C ALA A 378 -1.36 21.96 -9.31
N ASP A 379 -0.50 22.21 -8.31
CA ASP A 379 0.88 22.70 -8.48
C ASP A 379 1.89 21.91 -7.61
N ASP A 380 1.71 20.58 -7.52
CA ASP A 380 2.67 19.66 -6.88
C ASP A 380 4.06 19.68 -7.56
N SER A 381 4.21 20.44 -8.66
CA SER A 381 5.40 20.53 -9.51
C SER A 381 6.61 21.17 -8.83
N GLN A 382 6.41 22.01 -7.79
CA GLN A 382 7.48 22.77 -7.14
C GLN A 382 7.42 22.73 -5.60
N SER A 383 8.13 21.75 -5.04
CA SER A 383 8.80 21.81 -3.73
C SER A 383 7.93 22.03 -2.48
N GLY A 384 7.27 20.95 -2.02
CA GLY A 384 7.23 20.59 -0.59
C GLY A 384 6.59 21.58 0.39
N GLY A 385 5.75 22.49 -0.08
CA GLY A 385 4.93 23.35 0.77
C GLY A 385 3.80 22.59 1.45
N SER A 386 3.23 23.16 2.51
CA SER A 386 1.98 22.66 3.08
C SER A 386 0.80 23.10 2.20
N SER A 387 0.07 22.14 1.65
CA SER A 387 -1.24 22.34 1.00
C SER A 387 -2.10 23.35 1.76
N SER A 388 -2.71 24.30 1.05
CA SER A 388 -3.90 24.96 1.59
C SER A 388 -5.05 23.95 1.65
N GLU A 389 -5.73 23.86 2.79
CA GLU A 389 -6.84 22.93 3.02
C GLU A 389 -7.90 23.00 1.89
N SER A 390 -8.17 24.22 1.39
CA SER A 390 -9.07 24.48 0.27
C SER A 390 -8.64 23.83 -1.06
N GLN A 391 -7.32 23.72 -1.33
CA GLN A 391 -6.80 23.07 -2.53
C GLN A 391 -6.91 21.54 -2.42
N MET A 392 -6.53 20.98 -1.27
CA MET A 392 -6.62 19.54 -1.04
C MET A 392 -8.08 19.05 -1.06
N ALA A 393 -9.00 19.82 -0.47
CA ALA A 393 -10.44 19.56 -0.56
C ALA A 393 -10.96 19.61 -2.02
N LEU A 394 -10.43 20.50 -2.86
CA LEU A 394 -10.76 20.53 -4.29
C LEU A 394 -10.22 19.28 -5.02
N ALA A 395 -8.99 18.86 -4.74
CA ALA A 395 -8.39 17.67 -5.34
C ALA A 395 -9.16 16.39 -4.97
N TRP A 396 -9.56 16.20 -3.71
CA TRP A 396 -10.40 15.07 -3.30
C TRP A 396 -11.79 15.08 -3.97
N ARG A 397 -12.40 16.26 -4.16
CA ARG A 397 -13.65 16.40 -4.94
C ARG A 397 -13.44 16.09 -6.43
N ALA A 398 -12.26 16.35 -6.99
CA ALA A 398 -11.95 15.94 -8.36
C ALA A 398 -11.90 14.40 -8.49
N LEU A 399 -11.37 13.67 -7.49
CA LEU A 399 -11.44 12.20 -7.49
C LEU A 399 -12.88 11.67 -7.51
N LEU A 400 -13.78 12.29 -6.72
CA LEU A 400 -15.21 12.00 -6.79
C LEU A 400 -15.79 12.28 -8.18
N ALA A 401 -15.41 13.39 -8.82
CA ALA A 401 -15.83 13.71 -10.17
C ALA A 401 -15.24 12.75 -11.22
N ALA A 402 -14.11 12.10 -10.97
CA ALA A 402 -13.56 11.05 -11.84
C ALA A 402 -14.20 9.66 -11.64
N GLY A 403 -15.03 9.46 -10.60
CA GLY A 403 -15.83 8.23 -10.45
C GLY A 403 -15.31 7.19 -9.44
N ILE A 404 -14.44 7.57 -8.48
CA ILE A 404 -14.18 6.69 -7.31
C ILE A 404 -15.46 6.41 -6.54
N ASN A 405 -15.53 5.26 -5.88
CA ASN A 405 -16.52 5.01 -4.81
C ASN A 405 -15.86 4.60 -3.49
N ASP A 406 -14.52 4.53 -3.44
CA ASP A 406 -13.78 4.22 -2.23
C ASP A 406 -12.50 5.08 -2.10
N LEU A 407 -12.10 5.36 -0.87
CA LEU A 407 -10.90 6.11 -0.48
C LEU A 407 -9.84 5.19 0.18
N GLY A 408 -10.16 3.91 0.34
CA GLY A 408 -9.23 2.90 0.82
C GLY A 408 -9.07 2.86 2.34
N GLY A 409 -8.02 2.16 2.75
CA GLY A 409 -7.69 2.00 4.16
C GLY A 409 -7.08 3.25 4.79
N ILE A 410 -7.83 3.96 5.63
CA ILE A 410 -7.36 5.13 6.40
C ILE A 410 -7.05 4.67 7.83
N SER A 411 -5.95 5.16 8.43
CA SER A 411 -5.55 4.78 9.79
C SER A 411 -5.39 5.99 10.73
N PRO A 412 -5.98 5.97 11.94
CA PRO A 412 -5.72 6.96 12.97
C PRO A 412 -4.49 6.63 13.84
N VAL A 413 -3.96 5.40 13.79
CA VAL A 413 -2.84 4.92 14.65
C VAL A 413 -1.53 4.84 13.88
N THR A 414 -1.54 4.16 12.72
CA THR A 414 -0.32 3.81 11.98
C THR A 414 -0.15 4.69 10.76
N ARG A 415 1.04 5.25 10.53
CA ARG A 415 1.38 5.93 9.26
C ARG A 415 1.26 4.99 8.05
N ASP A 416 1.24 5.57 6.85
CA ASP A 416 1.62 4.82 5.64
C ASP A 416 3.10 4.40 5.78
N PHE A 417 3.40 3.11 5.60
CA PHE A 417 4.77 2.58 5.64
C PHE A 417 5.41 2.45 4.25
N VAL A 418 4.63 2.59 3.18
CA VAL A 418 5.06 2.64 1.78
C VAL A 418 5.38 4.08 1.38
N ASN A 419 4.53 5.04 1.76
CA ASN A 419 4.69 6.48 1.52
C ASN A 419 4.73 7.27 2.86
N PRO A 420 5.74 7.04 3.74
CA PRO A 420 5.78 7.64 5.07
C PRO A 420 5.84 9.18 5.09
N GLU A 421 6.16 9.81 3.97
CA GLU A 421 6.12 11.26 3.73
C GLU A 421 4.73 11.82 3.37
N LYS A 422 3.73 10.96 3.14
CA LYS A 422 2.34 11.34 2.81
C LYS A 422 1.37 10.76 3.87
N PRO A 423 1.15 11.44 5.02
CA PRO A 423 0.33 10.94 6.12
C PRO A 423 -1.15 10.81 5.74
N TRP A 424 -1.88 9.94 6.44
CA TRP A 424 -3.32 9.80 6.27
C TRP A 424 -4.05 11.10 6.61
N PRO A 425 -5.05 11.53 5.81
CA PRO A 425 -5.83 12.73 6.12
C PRO A 425 -6.73 12.50 7.34
N HIS A 426 -6.96 13.57 8.11
CA HIS A 426 -7.98 13.56 9.15
C HIS A 426 -9.37 13.39 8.53
N LEU A 427 -10.21 12.55 9.14
CA LEU A 427 -11.54 12.21 8.59
C LEU A 427 -12.51 13.40 8.56
N ALA A 428 -12.32 14.43 9.41
CA ALA A 428 -13.21 15.60 9.46
C ALA A 428 -13.14 16.49 8.19
N PRO A 429 -11.99 17.05 7.78
CA PRO A 429 -11.90 17.83 6.55
C PRO A 429 -12.21 16.98 5.31
N LEU A 430 -11.86 15.70 5.31
CA LEU A 430 -12.21 14.76 4.26
C LEU A 430 -13.74 14.61 4.14
N ALA A 431 -14.45 14.37 5.26
CA ALA A 431 -15.91 14.28 5.29
C ALA A 431 -16.58 15.58 4.82
N THR A 432 -16.06 16.75 5.21
CA THR A 432 -16.53 18.06 4.72
C THR A 432 -16.38 18.16 3.20
N ALA A 433 -15.20 17.83 2.66
CA ALA A 433 -14.96 17.87 1.21
C ALA A 433 -15.88 16.92 0.43
N MET A 434 -16.21 15.74 0.98
CA MET A 434 -17.19 14.83 0.38
C MET A 434 -18.62 15.41 0.45
N ALA A 435 -19.01 15.99 1.59
CA ALA A 435 -20.32 16.59 1.79
C ALA A 435 -20.56 17.82 0.90
N ASP A 436 -19.54 18.64 0.67
CA ASP A 436 -19.56 19.76 -0.29
C ASP A 436 -19.87 19.31 -1.73
N ALA A 437 -19.48 18.08 -2.09
CA ALA A 437 -19.81 17.45 -3.37
C ALA A 437 -21.14 16.66 -3.33
N GLY A 438 -21.88 16.70 -2.22
CA GLY A 438 -23.14 15.99 -2.04
C GLY A 438 -23.01 14.49 -1.73
N PHE A 439 -21.84 14.02 -1.26
CA PHE A 439 -21.57 12.63 -0.91
C PHE A 439 -21.49 12.40 0.60
N LEU A 440 -21.93 11.22 1.04
CA LEU A 440 -21.81 10.74 2.42
C LEU A 440 -20.59 9.84 2.58
N LEU A 441 -19.61 10.27 3.39
CA LEU A 441 -18.46 9.45 3.77
C LEU A 441 -18.87 8.42 4.84
N LEU A 442 -18.75 7.12 4.52
CA LEU A 442 -19.12 6.02 5.41
C LEU A 442 -17.95 5.04 5.64
N PRO A 443 -17.73 4.55 6.87
CA PRO A 443 -16.79 3.47 7.11
C PRO A 443 -17.32 2.12 6.59
N ARG A 444 -16.46 1.31 5.98
CA ARG A 444 -16.71 -0.09 5.62
C ARG A 444 -15.76 -1.03 6.38
N LEU A 445 -15.97 -2.33 6.22
CA LEU A 445 -14.99 -3.36 6.58
C LEU A 445 -13.90 -3.45 5.50
N GLY A 446 -12.81 -4.19 5.79
CA GLY A 446 -11.82 -4.60 4.78
C GLY A 446 -12.36 -5.55 3.70
N VAL A 447 -13.65 -5.88 3.75
CA VAL A 447 -14.38 -6.66 2.74
C VAL A 447 -15.67 -5.93 2.34
N HIS A 448 -15.93 -5.81 1.04
CA HIS A 448 -17.10 -5.09 0.53
C HIS A 448 -18.42 -5.85 0.79
N PRO A 449 -19.57 -5.16 0.97
CA PRO A 449 -20.83 -5.76 1.42
C PRO A 449 -21.31 -6.99 0.62
N ARG A 450 -21.09 -7.03 -0.71
CA ARG A 450 -21.49 -8.17 -1.57
C ARG A 450 -20.75 -9.49 -1.26
N PHE A 451 -19.67 -9.43 -0.49
CA PHE A 451 -18.90 -10.59 -0.04
C PHE A 451 -19.11 -10.90 1.45
N VAL A 452 -19.92 -10.14 2.21
CA VAL A 452 -20.13 -10.48 3.63
C VAL A 452 -20.85 -11.83 3.74
N GLY A 453 -20.13 -12.85 4.24
CA GLY A 453 -20.54 -14.25 4.19
C GLY A 453 -19.75 -15.14 3.20
N TRP A 454 -18.74 -14.61 2.51
CA TRP A 454 -17.86 -15.37 1.60
C TRP A 454 -16.93 -16.35 2.34
N ALA A 455 -16.48 -15.96 3.54
CA ALA A 455 -15.72 -16.81 4.45
C ALA A 455 -16.64 -17.97 4.86
N GLY A 456 -16.16 -19.19 4.64
CA GLY A 456 -17.03 -20.38 4.59
C GLY A 456 -17.75 -20.68 5.90
N SER A 457 -18.71 -21.62 5.81
CA SER A 457 -19.60 -22.04 6.91
C SER A 457 -18.89 -22.52 8.19
N ALA A 458 -17.57 -22.68 8.19
CA ALA A 458 -16.73 -22.91 9.36
C ALA A 458 -16.89 -21.81 10.43
N HIS A 459 -17.05 -20.53 10.03
CA HIS A 459 -17.07 -19.38 10.93
C HIS A 459 -18.46 -18.93 11.40
N SER A 460 -19.48 -19.79 11.25
CA SER A 460 -20.87 -19.55 11.73
C SER A 460 -20.98 -19.27 13.24
N SER A 461 -19.94 -19.61 14.02
CA SER A 461 -19.80 -19.30 15.44
C SER A 461 -19.46 -17.84 15.73
N TYR A 462 -18.75 -17.14 14.83
CA TYR A 462 -18.37 -15.74 14.98
C TYR A 462 -19.54 -14.80 14.68
N ARG A 463 -20.51 -14.79 15.61
CA ARG A 463 -21.42 -13.65 15.75
C ARG A 463 -20.55 -12.40 15.94
N LEU A 464 -20.76 -11.38 15.11
CA LEU A 464 -20.31 -10.03 15.40
C LEU A 464 -20.76 -9.69 16.83
N GLY A 465 -19.80 -9.60 17.75
CA GLY A 465 -20.06 -9.36 19.16
C GLY A 465 -20.88 -8.08 19.30
N SER A 466 -22.00 -8.14 20.00
CA SER A 466 -22.82 -6.96 20.25
C SER A 466 -22.01 -5.97 21.07
N ALA A 467 -21.45 -4.95 20.42
CA ALA A 467 -20.70 -3.84 21.01
C ALA A 467 -21.63 -2.88 21.78
N SER A 468 -22.40 -3.45 22.69
CA SER A 468 -23.19 -2.81 23.74
C SER A 468 -22.37 -2.84 25.03
N SER A 469 -22.31 -1.71 25.73
CA SER A 469 -21.50 -1.45 26.93
C SER A 469 -19.99 -1.69 26.78
N VAL A 470 -19.33 -0.79 26.04
CA VAL A 470 -18.16 -0.10 26.63
C VAL A 470 -18.69 1.19 27.27
N GLY A 471 -18.17 1.59 28.43
CA GLY A 471 -18.67 2.72 29.22
C GLY A 471 -18.51 4.07 28.51
N ALA A 472 -19.34 5.05 28.86
CA ALA A 472 -19.29 6.40 28.29
C ALA A 472 -18.36 7.37 29.04
N ASP A 473 -17.80 6.94 30.18
CA ASP A 473 -17.19 7.80 31.20
C ASP A 473 -15.69 7.49 31.40
N SER A 474 -14.85 7.79 30.40
CA SER A 474 -13.39 7.85 30.56
C SER A 474 -12.71 8.64 29.42
N PHE A 475 -13.00 9.93 29.30
CA PHE A 475 -12.26 10.89 28.47
C PHE A 475 -12.10 12.21 29.23
N GLU A 476 -11.13 12.26 30.14
CA GLU A 476 -10.55 13.50 30.70
C GLU A 476 -9.05 13.55 30.35
N ASP A 477 -8.45 14.74 30.46
CA ASP A 477 -7.17 15.08 29.84
C ASP A 477 -5.97 14.20 30.23
N ALA A 478 -5.10 13.96 29.25
CA ALA A 478 -3.79 13.33 29.40
C ALA A 478 -2.73 14.01 28.50
N SER A 479 -2.61 15.33 28.59
CA SER A 479 -1.52 16.09 27.97
C SER A 479 -0.39 16.36 28.96
N GLU A 480 0.69 15.56 28.94
CA GLU A 480 2.01 15.99 29.42
C GLU A 480 3.15 15.06 28.91
N ASP A 481 4.40 15.54 28.99
CA ASP A 481 5.56 14.98 28.29
C ASP A 481 6.03 13.59 28.78
N VAL A 482 6.29 12.69 27.82
CA VAL A 482 7.09 11.47 28.06
C VAL A 482 8.52 11.68 27.53
N THR A 483 9.37 12.28 28.36
CA THR A 483 10.83 12.28 28.10
C THR A 483 11.46 10.97 28.60
N ALA A 484 12.18 10.28 27.72
CA ALA A 484 12.74 8.97 28.03
C ALA A 484 13.99 9.07 28.92
N ASN A 485 13.93 8.52 30.13
CA ASN A 485 15.11 8.15 30.92
C ASN A 485 14.79 6.94 31.81
N GLY A 486 15.52 5.84 31.61
CA GLY A 486 15.27 4.58 32.35
C GLY A 486 16.19 4.40 33.55
N ARG A 487 15.69 3.71 34.58
CA ARG A 487 16.51 2.90 35.50
C ARG A 487 15.69 1.82 36.21
N SER A 488 16.39 0.93 36.89
CA SER A 488 15.93 -0.39 37.32
C SER A 488 15.28 -0.44 38.71
N SER A 489 14.64 -1.60 38.96
CA SER A 489 14.73 -2.44 40.17
C SER A 489 13.56 -2.52 41.17
N SER A 490 13.06 -3.75 41.31
CA SER A 490 12.72 -4.46 42.56
C SER A 490 11.63 -3.91 43.51
N SER A 491 10.47 -4.59 43.47
CA SER A 491 9.75 -5.21 44.60
C SER A 491 9.51 -4.43 45.91
N SER A 492 8.24 -4.36 46.34
CA SER A 492 7.73 -4.98 47.58
C SER A 492 6.45 -4.31 48.12
N SER A 493 5.64 -5.16 48.74
CA SER A 493 4.35 -4.99 49.39
C SER A 493 4.15 -3.83 50.38
N SER A 494 2.85 -3.48 50.56
CA SER A 494 2.11 -3.34 51.85
C SER A 494 1.57 -1.97 52.32
N SER A 495 0.23 -1.97 52.49
CA SER A 495 -0.57 -1.41 53.61
C SER A 495 -0.51 0.09 54.02
N SER A 496 -1.65 0.76 53.78
CA SER A 496 -2.53 1.36 54.80
C SER A 496 -2.38 2.81 55.32
N SER A 497 -3.51 3.52 55.19
CA SER A 497 -4.17 4.41 56.19
C SER A 497 -3.86 5.92 56.28
N ASN A 498 -4.96 6.69 56.20
CA ASN A 498 -5.36 7.91 56.93
C ASN A 498 -4.40 9.12 57.07
N GLY A 499 -4.86 10.33 56.71
CA GLY A 499 -4.08 11.57 56.94
C GLY A 499 -4.74 12.91 56.55
N SER A 500 -5.96 13.17 57.02
CA SER A 500 -6.73 14.44 57.00
C SER A 500 -6.06 15.82 56.77
N ALA A 501 -6.82 16.69 56.09
CA ALA A 501 -7.03 18.14 56.35
C ALA A 501 -6.15 19.24 55.72
N SER A 502 -6.80 20.02 54.83
CA SER A 502 -6.99 21.48 54.90
C SER A 502 -5.80 22.47 54.87
N ALA A 503 -5.72 23.25 53.78
CA ALA A 503 -5.56 24.71 53.86
C ALA A 503 -6.12 25.39 52.58
N SER A 504 -6.95 26.42 52.75
CA SER A 504 -7.53 27.19 51.63
C SER A 504 -6.78 28.51 51.43
N VAL A 505 -6.57 28.92 50.18
CA VAL A 505 -6.23 30.31 49.82
C VAL A 505 -7.12 30.77 48.68
N HIS A 506 -8.08 31.65 48.97
CA HIS A 506 -8.78 32.41 47.94
C HIS A 506 -7.98 33.68 47.60
N MET A 507 -7.83 33.94 46.31
CA MET A 507 -7.52 35.28 45.76
C MET A 507 -8.55 35.58 44.68
N HIS A 508 -9.47 36.50 44.96
CA HIS A 508 -10.40 37.01 43.94
C HIS A 508 -9.73 38.13 43.13
N ALA A 509 -9.78 38.01 41.81
CA ALA A 509 -9.62 39.11 40.87
C ALA A 509 -10.81 39.08 39.89
N THR A 510 -11.27 40.25 39.44
CA THR A 510 -12.62 40.43 38.87
C THR A 510 -12.62 41.00 37.45
N GLY A 511 -13.41 40.37 36.56
CA GLY A 511 -13.72 40.91 35.23
C GLY A 511 -12.66 40.64 34.17
N SER A 512 -13.00 40.48 32.88
CA SER A 512 -14.29 40.77 32.23
C SER A 512 -14.69 39.63 31.28
N GLY A 513 -15.99 39.35 31.19
CA GLY A 513 -16.50 38.24 30.38
C GLY A 513 -16.63 38.59 28.90
N ALA A 514 -16.06 37.74 28.05
CA ALA A 514 -16.47 37.58 26.66
C ALA A 514 -16.97 36.13 26.49
N GLN A 515 -18.21 35.96 26.03
CA GLN A 515 -18.82 34.63 25.91
C GLN A 515 -18.36 33.93 24.62
N SER A 516 -17.36 33.05 24.73
CA SER A 516 -17.11 32.05 23.70
C SER A 516 -18.18 30.95 23.79
N GLN A 517 -19.05 30.86 22.78
CA GLN A 517 -19.99 29.75 22.66
C GLN A 517 -19.21 28.50 22.25
N GLY A 518 -19.06 27.54 23.18
CA GLY A 518 -18.29 26.31 22.95
C GLY A 518 -18.95 25.40 21.92
N ALA A 519 -18.17 24.92 20.95
CA ALA A 519 -18.65 24.02 19.91
C ALA A 519 -18.58 22.55 20.36
N GLN A 520 -19.75 21.92 20.51
CA GLN A 520 -19.94 20.48 20.72
C GLN A 520 -21.29 20.05 20.10
N PRO A 521 -21.52 18.76 19.76
CA PRO A 521 -20.58 17.70 19.40
C PRO A 521 -21.04 16.96 18.12
N GLN A 522 -21.08 17.65 16.97
CA GLN A 522 -21.77 17.15 15.75
C GLN A 522 -21.24 15.81 15.22
N SER A 523 -19.94 15.53 15.38
CA SER A 523 -19.28 14.32 14.85
C SER A 523 -19.85 13.01 15.41
N GLN A 524 -20.15 12.93 16.71
CA GLN A 524 -20.73 11.71 17.29
C GLN A 524 -22.15 11.44 16.76
N GLN A 525 -22.92 12.49 16.50
CA GLN A 525 -24.27 12.36 15.93
C GLN A 525 -24.21 11.89 14.47
N GLN A 526 -23.27 12.42 13.68
CA GLN A 526 -22.97 11.96 12.33
C GLN A 526 -22.54 10.47 12.31
N VAL A 527 -21.64 10.04 13.19
CA VAL A 527 -21.21 8.63 13.28
C VAL A 527 -22.37 7.69 13.66
N ARG A 528 -23.26 8.12 14.57
CA ARG A 528 -24.48 7.34 14.92
C ARG A 528 -25.48 7.27 13.76
N GLN A 529 -25.63 8.35 12.99
CA GLN A 529 -26.46 8.38 11.78
C GLN A 529 -25.86 7.49 10.67
N ALA A 530 -24.55 7.58 10.43
CA ALA A 530 -23.81 6.76 9.47
C ALA A 530 -24.00 5.25 9.75
N ARG A 531 -23.78 4.80 10.99
CA ARG A 531 -24.02 3.40 11.40
C ARG A 531 -25.48 2.96 11.18
N ARG A 532 -26.44 3.84 11.47
CA ARG A 532 -27.88 3.57 11.25
C ARG A 532 -28.24 3.47 9.76
N GLN A 533 -27.63 4.31 8.92
CA GLN A 533 -27.83 4.31 7.48
C GLN A 533 -27.16 3.12 6.80
N GLN A 534 -25.95 2.75 7.21
CA GLN A 534 -25.24 1.54 6.79
C GLN A 534 -26.07 0.27 7.07
N HIS A 535 -26.62 0.16 8.30
CA HIS A 535 -27.50 -0.94 8.66
C HIS A 535 -28.79 -0.98 7.82
N LEU A 536 -29.40 0.17 7.50
CA LEU A 536 -30.55 0.24 6.60
C LEU A 536 -30.22 -0.18 5.16
N LEU A 537 -29.09 0.26 4.61
CA LEU A 537 -28.61 -0.14 3.28
C LEU A 537 -28.32 -1.66 3.24
N GLN A 538 -27.71 -2.21 4.29
CA GLN A 538 -27.45 -3.64 4.40
C GLN A 538 -28.75 -4.47 4.46
N GLN A 539 -29.77 -4.01 5.19
CA GLN A 539 -31.10 -4.62 5.18
C GLN A 539 -31.79 -4.52 3.82
N GLN A 540 -31.69 -3.37 3.13
CA GLN A 540 -32.25 -3.21 1.79
C GLN A 540 -31.58 -4.15 0.77
N HIS A 541 -30.25 -4.30 0.83
CA HIS A 541 -29.53 -5.22 -0.05
C HIS A 541 -29.92 -6.68 0.20
N LEU A 542 -30.02 -7.11 1.47
CA LEU A 542 -30.50 -8.46 1.82
C LEU A 542 -31.94 -8.70 1.34
N GLN A 543 -32.82 -7.69 1.43
CA GLN A 543 -34.19 -7.78 0.89
C GLN A 543 -34.24 -7.84 -0.64
N GLN A 544 -33.28 -7.21 -1.34
CA GLN A 544 -33.14 -7.32 -2.80
C GLN A 544 -32.62 -8.72 -3.20
N GLN A 545 -31.60 -9.24 -2.50
CA GLN A 545 -31.10 -10.60 -2.73
C GLN A 545 -32.19 -11.66 -2.52
N HIS A 546 -32.97 -11.57 -1.42
CA HIS A 546 -34.10 -12.48 -1.18
C HIS A 546 -35.21 -12.39 -2.24
N LYS A 547 -35.41 -11.23 -2.88
CA LYS A 547 -36.36 -11.10 -4.01
C LYS A 547 -35.82 -11.69 -5.30
N ALA A 548 -34.50 -11.64 -5.52
CA ALA A 548 -33.85 -12.26 -6.66
C ALA A 548 -33.81 -13.80 -6.56
N THR A 549 -33.64 -14.35 -5.36
CA THR A 549 -33.62 -15.81 -5.12
C THR A 549 -35.00 -16.42 -4.86
N GLY A 550 -36.01 -15.60 -4.52
CA GLY A 550 -37.38 -16.04 -4.27
C GLY A 550 -38.30 -16.15 -5.49
N SER A 551 -37.75 -16.03 -6.71
CA SER A 551 -38.50 -16.17 -7.98
C SER A 551 -37.94 -17.33 -8.84
N SER A 552 -37.97 -18.54 -8.28
CA SER A 552 -37.63 -19.83 -8.92
C SER A 552 -38.52 -20.93 -8.38
#